data_AF-A0A1J4K3U4-F1
#
_entry.id   AF-A0A1J4K3U4-F1
#
_cell.length_a   1.000
_cell.length_b   1.000
_cell.length_c   1.000
_cell.angle_alpha   90.00
_cell.angle_beta   90.00
_cell.angle_gamma   90.00
#
_symmetry.space_group_name_H-M   'P 1'
#
loop_
_entity.id
_entity.type
_entity.pdbx_description
1 polymer ?
#
loop_
_entity_poly.entity_id
_entity_poly.type
_entity_poly.pdbx_seq_one_letter_code
_entity_poly.pdbx_strand_id
1 'polypeptide(L)'
;MNRQSLSKISTPSIIKIDYFQIYTKPCRNCPSGVEPWIRQFCKTNPWYVPIDVEWAGDWFNQYGISQQVDDFDAAIELIVDQHSKDWATYSEEKIRSIHQQALRIYGMLHARWICQPRGMSLMKDKYEKGVYGQCQRYACHGTHLLPMGTTFTIRRHSTKLFCPNCYDIYRAPSLIVLDGAHFGPAFPHIFLSEYSQFDKAGEFKPFEIKAFGFKIHKNPNARFSVHDKNKYEDEIPE
;
A
#
# COMPACT_ATOMS: atom_id res chain seq x y z
N MET A 1 -29.95 -21.28 -51.88
CA MET A 1 -30.42 -21.13 -50.48
C MET A 1 -29.22 -20.77 -49.61
N ASN A 2 -29.02 -19.47 -49.38
CA ASN A 2 -27.91 -18.92 -48.60
C ASN A 2 -28.13 -19.19 -47.10
N ARG A 3 -27.29 -20.01 -46.48
CA ARG A 3 -27.12 -20.00 -45.02
C ARG A 3 -26.20 -18.84 -44.67
N GLN A 4 -26.78 -17.67 -44.37
CA GLN A 4 -26.06 -16.62 -43.66
C GLN A 4 -25.76 -17.13 -42.25
N SER A 5 -24.49 -17.45 -42.01
CA SER A 5 -23.95 -17.61 -40.66
C SER A 5 -23.99 -16.25 -39.97
N LEU A 6 -25.02 -16.06 -39.13
CA LEU A 6 -25.05 -14.97 -38.17
C LEU A 6 -23.82 -15.12 -37.25
N SER A 7 -22.83 -14.25 -37.44
CA SER A 7 -21.74 -14.06 -36.50
C SER A 7 -22.35 -13.63 -35.17
N LYS A 8 -22.36 -14.55 -34.20
CA LYS A 8 -22.67 -14.21 -32.80
C LYS A 8 -21.55 -13.28 -32.32
N ILE A 9 -21.75 -11.98 -32.43
CA ILE A 9 -20.96 -10.99 -31.71
C ILE A 9 -21.32 -11.20 -30.23
N SER A 10 -20.49 -11.97 -29.51
CA SER A 10 -20.61 -12.13 -28.07
C SER A 10 -20.36 -10.77 -27.43
N THR A 11 -21.43 -10.08 -27.05
CA THR A 11 -21.38 -8.86 -26.23
C THR A 11 -20.54 -9.11 -24.97
N PRO A 12 -19.60 -8.22 -24.61
CA PRO A 12 -18.72 -8.46 -23.48
C PRO A 12 -19.53 -8.39 -22.18
N SER A 13 -19.44 -9.43 -21.36
CA SER A 13 -20.07 -9.45 -20.04
C SER A 13 -19.20 -8.64 -19.08
N ILE A 14 -19.41 -7.32 -19.07
CA ILE A 14 -18.72 -6.38 -18.18
C ILE A 14 -19.72 -5.97 -17.11
N ILE A 15 -19.32 -6.11 -15.85
CA ILE A 15 -20.07 -5.55 -14.73
C ILE A 15 -19.35 -4.32 -14.20
N LYS A 16 -20.10 -3.38 -13.63
CA LYS A 16 -19.55 -2.21 -12.96
C LYS A 16 -19.71 -2.37 -11.45
N ILE A 17 -18.60 -2.36 -10.72
CA ILE A 17 -18.59 -2.37 -9.26
C ILE A 17 -17.85 -1.12 -8.82
N ASP A 18 -18.57 -0.17 -8.22
CA ASP A 18 -18.06 1.16 -7.90
C ASP A 18 -17.45 1.84 -9.13
N TYR A 19 -16.13 2.08 -9.12
CA TYR A 19 -15.37 2.66 -10.23
C TYR A 19 -14.74 1.63 -11.16
N PHE A 20 -14.87 0.33 -10.84
CA PHE A 20 -14.25 -0.75 -11.60
C PHE A 20 -15.17 -1.26 -12.70
N GLN A 21 -14.59 -1.53 -13.86
CA GLN A 21 -15.15 -2.33 -14.94
C GLN A 21 -14.49 -3.71 -14.88
N ILE A 22 -15.29 -4.73 -14.58
CA ILE A 22 -14.82 -6.10 -14.42
C ILE A 22 -15.38 -6.95 -15.53
N TYR A 23 -14.49 -7.58 -16.30
CA TYR A 23 -14.88 -8.57 -17.30
C TYR A 23 -15.22 -9.88 -16.59
N THR A 24 -16.32 -10.53 -16.98
CA THR A 24 -16.86 -11.70 -16.24
C THR A 24 -16.86 -12.99 -17.05
N LYS A 25 -16.10 -13.03 -18.14
CA LYS A 25 -15.92 -14.26 -18.92
C LYS A 25 -14.48 -14.76 -18.81
N PRO A 26 -14.26 -16.05 -19.11
CA PRO A 26 -12.93 -16.63 -19.12
C PRO A 26 -12.01 -15.86 -20.07
N CYS A 27 -10.81 -15.56 -19.63
CA CYS A 27 -9.80 -14.85 -20.42
C CYS A 27 -8.39 -15.15 -19.95
N ARG A 28 -7.42 -14.99 -20.86
CA ARG A 28 -6.00 -14.94 -20.50
C ARG A 28 -5.49 -13.51 -20.35
N ASN A 29 -6.20 -12.56 -20.95
CA ASN A 29 -6.03 -11.12 -20.81
C ASN A 29 -7.41 -10.52 -21.09
N CYS A 30 -7.82 -9.52 -20.31
CA CYS A 30 -9.09 -8.83 -20.52
C CYS A 30 -9.17 -8.22 -21.94
N PRO A 31 -10.38 -8.19 -22.55
CA PRO A 31 -10.54 -7.74 -23.94
C PRO A 31 -10.22 -6.26 -24.12
N SER A 32 -9.83 -5.88 -25.33
CA SER A 32 -9.59 -4.49 -25.73
C SER A 32 -10.81 -3.61 -25.41
N GLY A 33 -10.64 -2.67 -24.48
CA GLY A 33 -11.70 -1.77 -24.02
C GLY A 33 -12.01 -1.87 -22.52
N VAL A 34 -11.50 -2.90 -21.82
CA VAL A 34 -11.52 -2.98 -20.36
C VAL A 34 -10.15 -2.61 -19.83
N GLU A 35 -10.07 -1.63 -18.93
CA GLU A 35 -8.81 -1.24 -18.28
C GLU A 35 -8.38 -2.34 -17.28
N PRO A 36 -7.10 -2.73 -17.20
CA PRO A 36 -6.66 -3.76 -16.26
C PRO A 36 -7.00 -3.44 -14.80
N TRP A 37 -7.33 -4.47 -14.00
CA TRP A 37 -7.82 -4.29 -12.64
C TRP A 37 -6.84 -3.48 -11.76
N ILE A 38 -5.55 -3.84 -11.80
CA ILE A 38 -4.49 -3.14 -11.04
C ILE A 38 -4.43 -1.65 -11.39
N ARG A 39 -4.57 -1.33 -12.68
CA ARG A 39 -4.53 0.05 -13.16
C ARG A 39 -5.74 0.84 -12.68
N GLN A 40 -6.93 0.24 -12.73
CA GLN A 40 -8.16 0.83 -12.17
C GLN A 40 -8.03 1.07 -10.65
N PHE A 41 -7.45 0.11 -9.92
CA PHE A 41 -7.21 0.22 -8.48
C PHE A 41 -6.26 1.37 -8.14
N CYS A 42 -5.09 1.44 -8.76
CA CYS A 42 -4.10 2.48 -8.46
C CYS A 42 -4.56 3.89 -8.88
N LYS A 43 -5.46 4.01 -9.87
CA LYS A 43 -6.07 5.28 -10.27
C LYS A 43 -6.95 5.88 -9.18
N THR A 44 -7.65 5.03 -8.43
CA THR A 44 -8.56 5.44 -7.35
C THR A 44 -7.88 5.46 -5.98
N ASN A 45 -6.72 4.79 -5.84
CA ASN A 45 -5.98 4.66 -4.60
C ASN A 45 -4.55 5.22 -4.74
N PRO A 46 -4.37 6.56 -4.63
CA PRO A 46 -3.12 7.24 -5.00
C PRO A 46 -1.92 6.89 -4.11
N TRP A 47 -2.12 6.27 -2.94
CA TRP A 47 -1.02 5.85 -2.07
C TRP A 47 -0.35 4.55 -2.51
N TYR A 48 -1.03 3.76 -3.34
CA TYR A 48 -0.52 2.49 -3.86
C TYR A 48 0.25 2.69 -5.15
N VAL A 49 1.14 1.74 -5.43
CA VAL A 49 1.83 1.58 -6.72
C VAL A 49 1.32 0.31 -7.41
N PRO A 50 1.38 0.25 -8.76
CA PRO A 50 1.02 -0.97 -9.48
C PRO A 50 2.00 -2.10 -9.14
N ILE A 51 1.44 -3.29 -8.89
CA ILE A 51 2.19 -4.55 -8.77
C ILE A 51 2.32 -5.15 -10.17
N ASP A 52 3.47 -5.72 -10.49
CA ASP A 52 3.65 -6.47 -11.74
C ASP A 52 2.71 -7.69 -11.75
N VAL A 53 1.95 -7.88 -12.84
CA VAL A 53 0.95 -8.95 -12.97
C VAL A 53 1.57 -10.33 -12.76
N GLU A 54 2.73 -10.58 -13.35
CA GLU A 54 3.48 -11.84 -13.19
C GLU A 54 3.91 -12.07 -11.75
N TRP A 55 4.36 -11.01 -11.06
CA TRP A 55 4.77 -11.10 -9.67
C TRP A 55 3.59 -11.39 -8.74
N ALA A 56 2.45 -10.73 -8.97
CA ALA A 56 1.22 -10.95 -8.22
C ALA A 56 0.63 -12.36 -8.43
N GLY A 57 0.79 -12.92 -9.63
CA GLY A 57 0.31 -14.26 -10.00
C GLY A 57 1.20 -15.41 -9.51
N ASP A 58 2.43 -15.15 -9.06
CA ASP A 58 3.34 -16.18 -8.56
C ASP A 58 2.93 -16.64 -7.14
N TRP A 59 2.69 -17.94 -7.02
CA TRP A 59 2.28 -18.61 -5.78
C TRP A 59 3.29 -18.41 -4.63
N PHE A 60 4.58 -18.26 -4.93
CA PHE A 60 5.60 -18.03 -3.90
C PHE A 60 5.36 -16.69 -3.20
N ASN A 61 5.02 -15.65 -3.96
CA ASN A 61 4.74 -14.32 -3.44
C ASN A 61 3.39 -14.24 -2.70
N GLN A 62 2.51 -15.21 -2.93
CA GLN A 62 1.18 -15.34 -2.32
C GLN A 62 1.19 -16.10 -0.98
N TYR A 63 2.31 -16.73 -0.61
CA TYR A 63 2.39 -17.63 0.53
C TYR A 63 1.86 -17.01 1.84
N GLY A 64 1.01 -17.73 2.56
CA GLY A 64 0.42 -17.29 3.83
C GLY A 64 -0.75 -16.29 3.72
N ILE A 65 -1.11 -15.83 2.52
CA ILE A 65 -2.26 -14.94 2.31
C ILE A 65 -3.58 -15.72 2.26
N SER A 66 -3.57 -16.89 1.62
CA SER A 66 -4.78 -17.72 1.40
C SER A 66 -5.51 -18.12 2.68
N GLN A 67 -4.80 -18.23 3.81
CA GLN A 67 -5.40 -18.57 5.11
C GLN A 67 -6.27 -17.45 5.71
N GLN A 68 -6.18 -16.22 5.17
CA GLN A 68 -6.86 -15.04 5.72
C GLN A 68 -8.04 -14.57 4.86
N VAL A 69 -8.26 -15.19 3.69
CA VAL A 69 -9.15 -14.66 2.66
C VAL A 69 -9.90 -15.80 1.94
N ASP A 70 -11.22 -15.69 1.88
CA ASP A 70 -12.08 -16.55 1.06
C ASP A 70 -11.91 -16.27 -0.44
N ASP A 71 -12.28 -17.22 -1.29
CA ASP A 71 -12.24 -17.09 -2.76
C ASP A 71 -10.88 -16.65 -3.32
N PHE A 72 -9.81 -17.08 -2.63
CA PHE A 72 -8.44 -16.64 -2.89
C PHE A 72 -8.04 -16.78 -4.37
N ASP A 73 -8.24 -17.95 -4.97
CA ASP A 73 -7.83 -18.22 -6.34
C ASP A 73 -8.57 -17.33 -7.33
N ALA A 74 -9.90 -17.23 -7.22
CA ALA A 74 -10.72 -16.35 -8.07
C ALA A 74 -10.36 -14.87 -7.87
N ALA A 75 -9.99 -14.46 -6.66
CA ALA A 75 -9.56 -13.09 -6.39
C ALA A 75 -8.18 -12.79 -6.99
N ILE A 76 -7.24 -13.74 -7.00
CA ILE A 76 -5.98 -13.62 -7.73
C ILE A 76 -6.24 -13.52 -9.24
N GLU A 77 -7.08 -14.42 -9.78
CA GLU A 77 -7.50 -14.40 -11.20
C GLU A 77 -8.04 -13.03 -11.61
N LEU A 78 -8.83 -12.38 -10.74
CA LEU A 78 -9.31 -11.02 -10.95
C LEU A 78 -8.19 -9.99 -10.96
N ILE A 79 -7.29 -10.03 -9.96
CA ILE A 79 -6.18 -9.07 -9.85
C ILE A 79 -5.27 -9.13 -11.09
N VAL A 80 -5.02 -10.33 -11.61
CA VAL A 80 -4.14 -10.55 -12.76
C VAL A 80 -4.85 -10.50 -14.11
N ASP A 81 -6.17 -10.27 -14.14
CA ASP A 81 -7.02 -10.27 -15.35
C ASP A 81 -6.96 -11.62 -16.14
N GLN A 82 -6.81 -12.74 -15.44
CA GLN A 82 -6.72 -14.10 -15.99
C GLN A 82 -7.84 -14.99 -15.43
N HIS A 83 -9.03 -14.89 -16.02
CA HIS A 83 -10.21 -15.59 -15.55
C HIS A 83 -10.28 -17.04 -16.05
N SER A 84 -10.44 -17.99 -15.12
CA SER A 84 -10.72 -19.39 -15.41
C SER A 84 -12.10 -19.60 -16.05
N LYS A 85 -12.42 -20.86 -16.38
CA LYS A 85 -13.72 -21.23 -16.97
C LYS A 85 -14.90 -20.94 -16.04
N ASP A 86 -14.66 -20.98 -14.73
CA ASP A 86 -15.70 -20.84 -13.70
C ASP A 86 -16.34 -19.45 -13.69
N TRP A 87 -15.60 -18.43 -14.12
CA TRP A 87 -16.09 -17.05 -14.27
C TRP A 87 -17.33 -16.94 -15.16
N ALA A 88 -17.47 -17.82 -16.16
CA ALA A 88 -18.66 -17.85 -17.00
C ALA A 88 -19.96 -18.13 -16.21
N THR A 89 -19.84 -18.72 -15.02
CA THR A 89 -20.94 -19.21 -14.17
C THR A 89 -21.15 -18.39 -12.90
N TYR A 90 -20.22 -17.52 -12.52
CA TYR A 90 -20.35 -16.71 -11.32
C TYR A 90 -21.51 -15.72 -11.42
N SER A 91 -22.31 -15.66 -10.36
CA SER A 91 -23.34 -14.64 -10.20
C SER A 91 -22.69 -13.28 -9.93
N GLU A 92 -23.41 -12.19 -10.19
CA GLU A 92 -22.91 -10.84 -9.91
C GLU A 92 -22.58 -10.64 -8.41
N GLU A 93 -23.37 -11.23 -7.51
CA GLU A 93 -23.10 -11.21 -6.06
C GLU A 93 -21.78 -11.91 -5.71
N LYS A 94 -21.52 -13.07 -6.34
CA LYS A 94 -20.25 -13.78 -6.16
C LYS A 94 -19.07 -12.93 -6.65
N ILE A 95 -19.21 -12.25 -7.80
CA ILE A 95 -18.14 -11.39 -8.32
C ILE A 95 -17.90 -10.17 -7.44
N ARG A 96 -18.96 -9.59 -6.84
CA ARG A 96 -18.80 -8.54 -5.82
C ARG A 96 -18.05 -9.04 -4.58
N SER A 97 -18.36 -10.25 -4.12
CA SER A 97 -17.63 -10.89 -3.03
C SER A 97 -16.15 -11.08 -3.40
N ILE A 98 -15.86 -11.71 -4.54
CA ILE A 98 -14.50 -11.89 -5.07
C ILE A 98 -13.76 -10.55 -5.16
N HIS A 99 -14.42 -9.49 -5.66
CA HIS A 99 -13.83 -8.16 -5.76
C HIS A 99 -13.42 -7.60 -4.38
N GLN A 100 -14.25 -7.76 -3.35
CA GLN A 100 -13.90 -7.35 -1.99
C GLN A 100 -12.69 -8.11 -1.43
N GLN A 101 -12.56 -9.39 -1.77
CA GLN A 101 -11.42 -10.22 -1.38
C GLN A 101 -10.16 -9.79 -2.16
N ALA A 102 -10.27 -9.49 -3.45
CA ALA A 102 -9.19 -8.98 -4.30
C ALA A 102 -8.60 -7.66 -3.76
N LEU A 103 -9.44 -6.73 -3.29
CA LEU A 103 -8.96 -5.48 -2.67
C LEU A 103 -8.06 -5.74 -1.44
N ARG A 104 -8.37 -6.76 -0.63
CA ARG A 104 -7.56 -7.13 0.55
C ARG A 104 -6.28 -7.83 0.15
N ILE A 105 -6.38 -8.80 -0.76
CA ILE A 105 -5.22 -9.56 -1.26
C ILE A 105 -4.22 -8.62 -1.94
N TYR A 106 -4.70 -7.71 -2.79
CA TYR A 106 -3.84 -6.71 -3.43
C TYR A 106 -3.11 -5.85 -2.41
N GLY A 107 -3.80 -5.43 -1.34
CA GLY A 107 -3.18 -4.72 -0.23
C GLY A 107 -2.05 -5.52 0.43
N MET A 108 -2.29 -6.79 0.75
CA MET A 108 -1.26 -7.66 1.36
C MET A 108 -0.08 -7.92 0.42
N LEU A 109 -0.34 -8.15 -0.86
CA LEU A 109 0.70 -8.27 -1.89
C LEU A 109 1.49 -6.96 -2.03
N HIS A 110 0.81 -5.82 -1.96
CA HIS A 110 1.44 -4.51 -2.05
C HIS A 110 2.47 -4.29 -0.94
N ALA A 111 2.17 -4.67 0.31
CA ALA A 111 3.11 -4.57 1.43
C ALA A 111 4.43 -5.33 1.18
N ARG A 112 4.37 -6.44 0.45
CA ARG A 112 5.53 -7.23 0.02
C ARG A 112 6.20 -6.61 -1.20
N TRP A 113 5.42 -6.20 -2.19
CA TRP A 113 5.89 -5.62 -3.45
C TRP A 113 6.70 -4.34 -3.27
N ILE A 114 6.28 -3.46 -2.36
CA ILE A 114 6.98 -2.19 -2.12
C ILE A 114 8.34 -2.35 -1.46
N CYS A 115 8.67 -3.56 -0.98
CA CYS A 115 9.99 -3.92 -0.50
C CYS A 115 10.87 -4.57 -1.58
N GLN A 116 10.35 -4.75 -2.81
CA GLN A 116 11.11 -5.22 -3.97
C GLN A 116 11.68 -4.04 -4.77
N PRO A 117 12.79 -4.20 -5.52
CA PRO A 117 13.44 -3.07 -6.20
C PRO A 117 12.51 -2.25 -7.11
N ARG A 118 11.65 -2.91 -7.91
CA ARG A 118 10.71 -2.22 -8.80
C ARG A 118 9.62 -1.47 -8.03
N GLY A 119 8.96 -2.14 -7.07
CA GLY A 119 7.93 -1.50 -6.23
C GLY A 119 8.50 -0.34 -5.41
N MET A 120 9.68 -0.52 -4.85
CA MET A 120 10.40 0.49 -4.05
C MET A 120 10.75 1.73 -4.88
N SER A 121 11.19 1.56 -6.13
CA SER A 121 11.42 2.68 -7.05
C SER A 121 10.15 3.47 -7.34
N LEU A 122 9.00 2.81 -7.52
CA LEU A 122 7.72 3.50 -7.74
C LEU A 122 7.26 4.27 -6.48
N MET A 123 7.53 3.71 -5.29
CA MET A 123 7.25 4.40 -4.04
C MET A 123 8.17 5.60 -3.83
N LYS A 124 9.45 5.52 -4.25
CA LYS A 124 10.40 6.63 -4.26
C LYS A 124 9.87 7.82 -5.06
N ASP A 125 9.37 7.58 -6.27
CA ASP A 125 8.81 8.64 -7.11
C ASP A 125 7.65 9.37 -6.43
N LYS A 126 6.79 8.64 -5.69
CA LYS A 126 5.69 9.23 -4.92
C LYS A 126 6.18 9.97 -3.69
N TYR A 127 7.19 9.43 -3.00
CA TYR A 127 7.84 10.07 -1.86
C TYR A 127 8.47 11.41 -2.27
N GLU A 128 9.26 11.45 -3.36
CA GLU A 128 9.89 12.68 -3.86
C GLU A 128 8.86 13.74 -4.25
N LYS A 129 7.69 13.33 -4.77
CA LYS A 129 6.56 14.22 -5.09
C LYS A 129 5.75 14.67 -3.87
N GLY A 130 6.04 14.16 -2.67
CA GLY A 130 5.33 14.52 -1.45
C GLY A 130 3.90 13.98 -1.38
N VAL A 131 3.58 12.89 -2.09
CA VAL A 131 2.21 12.33 -2.18
C VAL A 131 1.62 11.97 -0.82
N TYR A 132 2.47 11.56 0.12
CA TYR A 132 2.07 11.13 1.46
C TYR A 132 2.03 12.28 2.48
N GLY A 133 2.37 13.50 2.04
CA GLY A 133 2.44 14.69 2.88
C GLY A 133 3.81 14.88 3.54
N GLN A 134 3.82 15.82 4.49
CA GLN A 134 5.03 16.31 5.15
C GLN A 134 4.91 16.17 6.67
N CYS A 135 6.05 16.03 7.34
CA CYS A 135 6.12 15.93 8.78
C CYS A 135 5.52 17.18 9.46
N GLN A 136 4.67 16.95 10.46
CA GLN A 136 3.98 18.00 11.20
C GLN A 136 4.92 18.75 12.16
N ARG A 137 6.09 18.19 12.47
CA ARG A 137 7.06 18.82 13.38
C ARG A 137 7.82 19.91 12.66
N TYR A 138 7.81 21.10 13.24
CA TYR A 138 8.53 22.27 12.73
C TYR A 138 10.02 21.98 12.46
N ALA A 139 10.68 21.29 13.40
CA ALA A 139 12.10 20.92 13.29
C ALA A 139 12.41 19.88 12.20
N CYS A 140 11.40 19.29 11.55
CA CYS A 140 11.59 18.42 10.39
C CYS A 140 11.59 19.18 9.07
N HIS A 141 11.39 20.50 9.06
CA HIS A 141 11.51 21.36 7.87
C HIS A 141 10.74 20.85 6.64
N GLY A 142 9.52 20.35 6.83
CA GLY A 142 8.68 19.85 5.74
C GLY A 142 9.17 18.53 5.11
N THR A 143 9.98 17.74 5.81
CA THR A 143 10.43 16.42 5.32
C THR A 143 9.23 15.57 4.89
N HIS A 144 9.31 14.99 3.70
CA HIS A 144 8.27 14.12 3.16
C HIS A 144 8.11 12.86 4.02
N LEU A 145 6.90 12.31 4.07
CA LEU A 145 6.59 11.14 4.88
C LEU A 145 6.49 9.87 4.03
N LEU A 146 6.68 8.72 4.68
CA LEU A 146 6.50 7.39 4.08
C LEU A 146 5.26 6.72 4.67
N PRO A 147 4.39 6.09 3.87
CA PRO A 147 3.27 5.32 4.41
C PRO A 147 3.77 4.05 5.10
N MET A 148 3.10 3.63 6.17
CA MET A 148 3.47 2.41 6.89
C MET A 148 2.27 1.77 7.60
N GLY A 149 2.42 0.49 7.95
CA GLY A 149 1.61 -0.18 8.96
C GLY A 149 2.39 -0.43 10.24
N THR A 150 1.70 -0.68 11.35
CA THR A 150 2.35 -1.14 12.59
C THR A 150 2.33 -2.67 12.75
N THR A 151 1.70 -3.38 11.81
CA THR A 151 1.54 -4.83 11.82
C THR A 151 1.25 -5.32 10.39
N PHE A 152 1.51 -6.60 10.12
CA PHE A 152 1.11 -7.27 8.88
C PHE A 152 -0.32 -7.86 8.97
N THR A 153 -0.96 -7.80 10.13
CA THR A 153 -2.31 -8.35 10.33
C THR A 153 -3.36 -7.36 9.88
N ILE A 154 -4.20 -7.76 8.91
CA ILE A 154 -5.27 -6.91 8.37
C ILE A 154 -6.32 -6.59 9.45
N ARG A 155 -7.02 -5.47 9.27
CA ARG A 155 -8.11 -4.94 10.09
C ARG A 155 -7.73 -4.60 11.52
N ARG A 156 -6.43 -4.50 11.81
CA ARG A 156 -5.93 -4.13 13.14
C ARG A 156 -5.82 -2.62 13.29
N HIS A 157 -5.09 -1.98 12.39
CA HIS A 157 -4.80 -0.55 12.47
C HIS A 157 -4.82 0.08 11.09
N SER A 158 -5.30 1.33 11.01
CA SER A 158 -5.18 2.12 9.79
C SER A 158 -3.72 2.43 9.44
N THR A 159 -3.46 2.78 8.19
CA THR A 159 -2.15 3.27 7.74
C THR A 159 -1.68 4.45 8.58
N LYS A 160 -0.37 4.52 8.79
CA LYS A 160 0.36 5.57 9.49
C LYS A 160 1.41 6.17 8.56
N LEU A 161 2.07 7.21 9.03
CA LEU A 161 3.11 7.91 8.29
C LEU A 161 4.40 7.93 9.11
N PHE A 162 5.50 7.48 8.53
CA PHE A 162 6.83 7.53 9.12
C PHE A 162 7.59 8.75 8.62
N CYS A 163 8.25 9.47 9.53
CA CYS A 163 9.14 10.57 9.17
C CYS A 163 10.61 10.11 9.20
N PRO A 164 11.33 10.20 8.06
CA PRO A 164 12.74 9.80 8.00
C PRO A 164 13.71 10.82 8.61
N ASN A 165 13.21 11.96 9.08
CA ASN A 165 14.02 12.96 9.79
C ASN A 165 13.92 12.77 11.31
N CYS A 166 12.72 12.73 11.91
CA CYS A 166 12.62 12.55 13.36
C CYS A 166 12.42 11.11 13.84
N TYR A 167 12.32 10.15 12.92
CA TYR A 167 12.06 8.74 13.23
C TYR A 167 10.86 8.54 14.16
N ASP A 168 9.74 9.16 13.80
CA ASP A 168 8.50 9.00 14.54
C ASP A 168 7.32 8.75 13.60
N ILE A 169 6.24 8.23 14.17
CA ILE A 169 5.05 7.73 13.48
C ILE A 169 3.88 8.67 13.74
N TYR A 170 3.26 9.11 12.66
CA TYR A 170 2.13 10.04 12.63
C TYR A 170 0.87 9.35 12.13
N ARG A 171 -0.28 9.91 12.51
CA ARG A 171 -1.56 9.51 11.94
C ARG A 171 -1.65 10.00 10.49
N ALA A 172 -2.15 9.15 9.60
CA ALA A 172 -2.56 9.57 8.27
C ALA A 172 -3.77 10.55 8.36
N PRO A 173 -3.99 11.40 7.35
CA PRO A 173 -5.18 12.24 7.28
C PRO A 173 -6.47 11.42 7.39
N SER A 174 -7.54 11.99 7.97
CA SER A 174 -8.80 11.28 8.24
C SER A 174 -9.50 10.75 6.98
N LEU A 175 -9.28 11.38 5.83
CA LEU A 175 -9.79 10.95 4.53
C LEU A 175 -9.09 9.69 3.99
N ILE A 176 -7.91 9.34 4.54
CA ILE A 176 -7.16 8.15 4.14
C ILE A 176 -7.62 6.97 5.00
N VAL A 177 -8.64 6.28 4.50
CA VAL A 177 -9.21 5.08 5.15
C VAL A 177 -8.58 3.83 4.54
N LEU A 178 -7.30 3.62 4.82
CA LEU A 178 -6.53 2.48 4.33
C LEU A 178 -6.03 1.61 5.49
N ASP A 179 -5.92 0.31 5.25
CA ASP A 179 -5.35 -0.63 6.21
C ASP A 179 -3.82 -0.50 6.26
N GLY A 180 -3.26 -0.42 7.47
CA GLY A 180 -1.81 -0.33 7.65
C GLY A 180 -1.08 -1.59 7.16
N ALA A 181 -1.72 -2.75 7.25
CA ALA A 181 -1.14 -4.02 6.79
C ALA A 181 -0.78 -4.00 5.30
N HIS A 182 -1.38 -3.09 4.50
CA HIS A 182 -1.11 -2.97 3.07
C HIS A 182 0.21 -2.25 2.73
N PHE A 183 0.86 -1.65 3.73
CA PHE A 183 2.20 -1.06 3.61
C PHE A 183 3.19 -1.78 4.54
N GLY A 184 2.71 -2.34 5.64
CA GLY A 184 3.52 -3.11 6.58
C GLY A 184 4.48 -2.24 7.40
N PRO A 185 5.05 -2.79 8.49
CA PRO A 185 6.02 -2.08 9.33
C PRO A 185 7.41 -1.98 8.71
N ALA A 186 7.78 -2.93 7.84
CA ALA A 186 9.15 -3.01 7.33
C ALA A 186 9.48 -1.97 6.26
N PHE A 187 8.48 -1.54 5.47
CA PHE A 187 8.72 -0.74 4.25
C PHE A 187 9.55 0.53 4.48
N PRO A 188 9.25 1.42 5.46
CA PRO A 188 10.03 2.63 5.64
C PRO A 188 11.50 2.36 5.96
N HIS A 189 11.79 1.30 6.71
CA HIS A 189 13.15 0.94 7.11
C HIS A 189 13.95 0.36 5.95
N ILE A 190 13.34 -0.52 5.15
CA ILE A 190 13.96 -1.06 3.93
C ILE A 190 14.18 0.06 2.93
N PHE A 191 13.22 0.97 2.78
CA PHE A 191 13.33 2.14 1.90
C PHE A 191 14.52 3.03 2.28
N LEU A 192 14.74 3.30 3.56
CA LEU A 192 15.90 4.10 4.00
C LEU A 192 17.22 3.35 3.89
N SER A 193 17.22 2.03 4.05
CA SER A 193 18.41 1.21 3.80
C SER A 193 18.83 1.27 2.32
N GLU A 194 17.88 1.27 1.39
CA GLU A 194 18.15 1.35 -0.05
C GLU A 194 18.47 2.79 -0.50
N TYR A 195 17.76 3.78 0.03
CA TYR A 195 17.87 5.19 -0.34
C TYR A 195 18.35 6.05 0.83
N SER A 196 19.57 5.77 1.30
CA SER A 196 20.18 6.40 2.48
C SER A 196 20.26 7.93 2.39
N GLN A 197 20.24 8.52 1.18
CA GLN A 197 20.16 9.97 1.02
C GLN A 197 18.87 10.61 1.56
N PHE A 198 17.83 9.82 1.80
CA PHE A 198 16.59 10.29 2.43
C PHE A 198 16.56 10.09 3.94
N ASP A 199 17.52 9.35 4.50
CA ASP A 199 17.67 9.19 5.92
C ASP A 199 18.31 10.45 6.53
N LYS A 200 17.51 11.21 7.28
CA LYS A 200 17.90 12.51 7.84
C LYS A 200 17.93 12.51 9.37
N ALA A 201 17.88 11.33 10.01
CA ALA A 201 17.88 11.23 11.47
C ALA A 201 19.02 12.00 12.14
N GLY A 202 20.23 11.92 11.58
CA GLY A 202 21.40 12.63 12.11
C GLY A 202 21.31 14.15 12.05
N GLU A 203 20.43 14.70 11.20
CA GLU A 203 20.23 16.15 11.06
C GLU A 203 19.18 16.69 12.04
N PHE A 204 18.39 15.81 12.65
CA PHE A 204 17.25 16.21 13.46
C PHE A 204 17.69 16.91 14.75
N LYS A 205 17.26 18.17 14.93
CA LYS A 205 17.48 18.94 16.16
C LYS A 205 16.14 19.26 16.82
N PRO A 206 15.83 18.70 18.01
CA PRO A 206 14.62 19.05 18.74
C PRO A 206 14.53 20.56 18.99
N PHE A 207 13.30 21.08 19.01
CA PHE A 207 13.06 22.48 19.35
C PHE A 207 13.63 22.82 20.74
N GLU A 208 14.45 23.88 20.80
CA GLU A 208 15.06 24.31 22.05
C GLU A 208 14.10 25.19 22.87
N ILE A 209 13.66 24.69 24.02
CA ILE A 209 12.77 25.42 24.92
C ILE A 209 13.57 26.50 25.67
N LYS A 210 13.22 27.76 25.43
CA LYS A 210 13.81 28.94 26.08
C LYS A 210 12.74 29.81 26.75
N ALA A 211 13.09 30.41 27.87
CA ALA A 211 12.34 31.50 28.50
C ALA A 211 13.25 32.74 28.59
N PHE A 212 12.80 33.87 28.03
CA PHE A 212 13.56 35.13 28.02
C PHE A 212 14.99 35.02 27.45
N GLY A 213 15.19 34.14 26.46
CA GLY A 213 16.50 33.88 25.85
C GLY A 213 17.36 32.85 26.60
N PHE A 214 16.97 32.44 27.80
CA PHE A 214 17.68 31.44 28.58
C PHE A 214 17.10 30.05 28.34
N LYS A 215 17.99 29.06 28.17
CA LYS A 215 17.60 27.66 28.07
C LYS A 215 16.99 27.22 29.40
N ILE A 216 15.80 26.61 29.34
CA ILE A 216 15.18 26.07 30.56
C ILE A 216 15.91 24.80 30.95
N HIS A 217 16.51 24.80 32.14
CA HIS A 217 17.17 23.60 32.69
C HIS A 217 16.12 22.52 32.98
N LYS A 218 16.32 21.31 32.46
CA LYS A 218 15.45 20.17 32.77
C LYS A 218 15.81 19.63 34.15
N ASN A 219 14.83 19.50 35.03
CA ASN A 219 15.01 18.71 36.26
C ASN A 219 15.28 17.25 35.86
N PRO A 220 16.27 16.53 36.44
CA PRO A 220 16.46 15.10 36.18
C PRO A 220 15.23 14.24 36.48
N ASN A 221 14.32 14.71 37.34
CA ASN A 221 13.02 14.08 37.60
C ASN A 221 11.87 14.59 36.70
N ALA A 222 12.13 15.51 35.77
CA ALA A 222 11.14 15.96 34.82
C ALA A 222 10.81 14.85 33.80
N ARG A 223 9.59 14.86 33.25
CA ARG A 223 9.24 13.97 32.15
C ARG A 223 10.26 14.13 31.02
N PHE A 224 10.78 13.00 30.52
CA PHE A 224 11.63 12.92 29.33
C PHE A 224 11.07 13.82 28.22
N SER A 225 11.92 14.54 27.50
CA SER A 225 11.41 15.25 26.34
C SER A 225 10.98 14.26 25.27
N VAL A 226 10.02 14.69 24.46
CA VAL A 226 9.55 13.93 23.31
C VAL A 226 10.79 13.54 22.49
N HIS A 227 10.93 12.24 22.15
CA HIS A 227 12.06 11.61 21.46
C HIS A 227 13.34 11.33 22.27
N ASP A 228 13.45 11.72 23.55
CA ASP A 228 14.58 11.25 24.39
C ASP A 228 14.57 9.71 24.54
N LYS A 229 13.42 9.07 24.29
CA LYS A 229 13.23 7.61 24.26
C LYS A 229 13.49 6.96 22.89
N ASN A 230 13.72 7.72 21.83
CA ASN A 230 14.02 7.16 20.50
C ASN A 230 15.53 6.90 20.33
N LYS A 231 16.31 6.99 21.41
CA LYS A 231 17.72 6.59 21.45
C LYS A 231 17.80 5.08 21.68
N TYR A 232 17.72 4.32 20.60
CA TYR A 232 17.80 2.85 20.65
C TYR A 232 19.23 2.32 20.74
N GLU A 233 20.24 3.19 20.86
CA GLU A 233 21.66 2.77 20.96
C GLU A 233 21.90 1.82 22.14
N ASP A 234 21.14 1.96 23.22
CA ASP A 234 21.20 1.08 24.40
C ASP A 234 20.16 -0.07 24.38
N GLU A 235 19.27 -0.12 23.38
CA GLU A 235 18.17 -1.11 23.28
C GLU A 235 18.43 -2.23 22.25
N ILE A 236 19.55 -2.18 21.52
CA ILE A 236 19.98 -3.26 20.62
C ILE A 236 20.91 -4.18 21.42
N PRO A 237 20.50 -5.42 21.77
CA PRO A 237 21.43 -6.38 22.35
C PRO A 237 22.51 -6.71 21.31
N GLU A 238 23.78 -6.66 21.73
CA GLU A 238 24.92 -7.20 20.96
C GLU A 238 24.68 -8.66 20.51
#